data_AF-K9G503-F1
#
_entry.id   AF-K9G503-F1
#
_cell.length_a   1.000
_cell.length_b   1.000
_cell.length_c   1.000
_cell.angle_alpha   90.00
_cell.angle_beta   90.00
_cell.angle_gamma   90.00
#
_symmetry.space_group_name_H-M   'P 1'
#
loop_
_entity.id
_entity.type
_entity.pdbx_description
1 polymer ?
#
loop_
_entity_poly.entity_id
_entity_poly.type
_entity_poly.pdbx_seq_one_letter_code
_entity_poly.pdbx_strand_id
1 'polypeptide(L)'
;MEQPWAGTPKTSHDQVIDCLAQAPVILESIRSLPLLSITQQVDLLQYLICKCWRIDKQLDLTYDQIRSQDLYWRVPSSQAPTLFPVVFCFRNAQIAATLTLLWATRTLLWSGLCNIYQHLESIPGPVAGYEGSVRGSRCGEYLSVAHQVCQSVEYFLRDDMLLAGPLSVSPALGIVLDSLRNRPGHGPEIAWIQSALEVVRRKGLRVLQDFKL
;
A
#
# COMPACT_ATOMS: atom_id res chain seq x y z
N MET A 1 31.49 -18.39 0.10
CA MET A 1 30.13 -18.90 -0.11
C MET A 1 29.64 -18.26 -1.40
N GLU A 2 29.54 -19.03 -2.48
CA GLU A 2 29.04 -18.50 -3.75
C GLU A 2 27.59 -18.06 -3.57
N GLN A 3 27.28 -16.82 -3.94
CA GLN A 3 25.92 -16.31 -3.92
C GLN A 3 25.32 -16.57 -5.31
N PRO A 4 24.46 -17.59 -5.48
CA PRO A 4 23.99 -18.04 -6.80
C PRO A 4 23.21 -16.97 -7.58
N TRP A 5 22.82 -15.87 -6.94
CA TRP A 5 22.00 -14.82 -7.52
C TRP A 5 22.68 -13.45 -7.53
N ALA A 6 23.97 -13.36 -7.20
CA ALA A 6 24.68 -12.06 -7.10
C ALA A 6 24.72 -11.27 -8.41
N GLY A 7 24.58 -11.93 -9.56
CA GLY A 7 24.56 -11.29 -10.89
C GLY A 7 23.16 -10.93 -11.40
N THR A 8 22.08 -11.36 -10.73
CA THR A 8 20.71 -11.10 -11.21
C THR A 8 20.23 -9.76 -10.66
N PRO A 9 19.95 -8.75 -11.50
CA PRO A 9 19.44 -7.47 -11.03
C PRO A 9 18.04 -7.65 -10.45
N LYS A 10 17.76 -6.99 -9.31
CA LYS A 10 16.43 -6.96 -8.70
C LYS A 10 15.42 -6.33 -9.66
N THR A 11 14.27 -6.97 -9.83
CA THR A 11 13.16 -6.38 -10.59
C THR A 11 12.55 -5.22 -9.81
N SER A 12 11.80 -4.35 -10.49
CA SER A 12 11.06 -3.29 -9.81
C SER A 12 10.03 -3.85 -8.82
N HIS A 13 9.49 -5.04 -9.07
CA HIS A 13 8.60 -5.73 -8.13
C HIS A 13 9.33 -6.13 -6.84
N ASP A 14 10.52 -6.72 -6.96
CA ASP A 14 11.36 -7.09 -5.81
C ASP A 14 11.71 -5.87 -4.95
N GLN A 15 11.99 -4.72 -5.58
CA GLN A 15 12.27 -3.47 -4.87
C GLN A 15 11.06 -2.97 -4.05
N VAL A 16 9.84 -3.12 -4.57
CA VAL A 16 8.62 -2.79 -3.81
C VAL A 16 8.43 -3.75 -2.63
N ILE A 17 8.68 -5.05 -2.84
CA ILE A 17 8.61 -6.06 -1.76
C ILE A 17 9.65 -5.73 -0.67
N ASP A 18 10.87 -5.37 -1.04
CA ASP A 18 11.92 -4.95 -0.08
C ASP A 18 11.49 -3.74 0.75
N CYS A 19 10.73 -2.81 0.16
CA CYS A 19 10.16 -1.67 0.89
C CYS A 19 9.09 -2.13 1.88
N LEU A 20 8.16 -2.97 1.44
CA LEU A 20 7.10 -3.52 2.28
C LEU A 20 7.65 -4.38 3.42
N ALA A 21 8.72 -5.15 3.17
CA ALA A 21 9.37 -6.01 4.15
C ALA A 21 9.97 -5.25 5.35
N GLN A 22 10.13 -3.92 5.26
CA GLN A 22 10.56 -3.08 6.37
C GLN A 22 9.43 -2.74 7.36
N ALA A 23 8.16 -2.96 6.98
CA ALA A 23 7.00 -2.61 7.80
C ALA A 23 6.97 -3.30 9.18
N PRO A 24 7.27 -4.61 9.33
CA PRO A 24 7.24 -5.27 10.64
C PRO A 24 8.17 -4.62 11.67
N VAL A 25 9.38 -4.23 11.26
CA VAL A 25 10.36 -3.57 12.15
C VAL A 25 9.86 -2.20 12.60
N ILE A 26 9.22 -1.46 11.70
CA ILE A 26 8.61 -0.15 12.02
C ILE A 26 7.46 -0.35 13.02
N LEU A 27 6.57 -1.32 12.78
CA LEU A 27 5.44 -1.62 13.65
C LEU A 27 5.88 -2.09 15.03
N GLU A 28 6.93 -2.92 15.12
CA GLU A 28 7.51 -3.36 16.38
C GLU A 28 8.08 -2.18 17.18
N SER A 29 8.80 -1.27 16.49
CA SER A 29 9.29 -0.04 17.11
C SER A 29 8.15 0.81 17.68
N ILE A 30 7.06 0.97 16.92
CA ILE A 30 5.86 1.70 17.38
C ILE A 30 5.22 1.02 18.59
N ARG A 31 5.12 -0.31 18.62
CA ARG A 31 4.58 -1.06 19.76
C ARG A 31 5.40 -0.89 21.04
N SER A 32 6.68 -0.58 20.93
CA SER A 32 7.55 -0.32 22.07
C SER A 32 7.40 1.09 22.67
N LEU A 33 6.79 2.04 21.93
CA LEU A 33 6.66 3.45 22.35
C LEU A 33 6.08 3.64 23.77
N PRO A 34 5.00 2.95 24.19
CA PRO A 34 4.42 3.16 25.52
C PRO A 34 5.36 2.80 26.68
N LEU A 35 6.42 2.04 26.42
CA LEU A 35 7.41 1.62 27.43
C LEU A 35 8.55 2.63 27.62
N LEU A 36 8.63 3.64 26.75
CA LEU A 36 9.73 4.61 26.71
C LEU A 36 9.38 5.89 27.45
N SER A 37 10.40 6.61 27.93
CA SER A 37 10.22 7.98 28.44
C SER A 37 9.82 8.95 27.33
N ILE A 38 9.21 10.08 27.67
CA ILE A 38 8.73 11.08 26.70
C ILE A 38 9.83 11.52 25.71
N THR A 39 11.04 11.80 26.21
CA THR A 39 12.18 12.19 25.37
C THR A 39 12.54 11.09 24.37
N GLN A 40 12.61 9.83 24.84
CA GLN A 40 12.90 8.68 23.99
C GLN A 40 11.78 8.40 22.98
N GLN A 41 10.53 8.67 23.33
CA GLN A 41 9.41 8.59 22.39
C GLN A 41 9.58 9.60 21.26
N VAL A 42 9.88 10.87 21.58
CA VAL A 42 10.11 11.90 20.56
C VAL A 42 11.26 11.51 19.64
N ASP A 43 12.40 11.07 20.19
CA ASP A 43 13.56 10.63 19.40
C ASP A 43 13.23 9.46 18.48
N LEU A 44 12.51 8.45 19.01
CA LEU A 44 12.09 7.29 18.23
C LEU A 44 11.11 7.68 17.12
N LEU A 45 10.12 8.52 17.40
CA LEU A 45 9.16 9.00 16.40
C LEU A 45 9.86 9.78 15.28
N GLN A 46 10.79 10.67 15.61
CA GLN A 46 11.58 11.41 14.62
C GLN A 46 12.41 10.47 13.74
N TYR A 47 13.06 9.47 14.35
CA TYR A 47 13.78 8.44 13.61
C TYR A 47 12.87 7.66 12.66
N LEU A 48 11.70 7.23 13.14
CA LEU A 48 10.72 6.48 12.34
C LEU A 48 10.18 7.31 11.18
N ILE A 49 9.92 8.61 11.39
CA ILE A 49 9.51 9.52 10.32
C ILE A 49 10.58 9.56 9.22
N CYS A 50 11.85 9.78 9.60
CA CYS A 50 12.96 9.79 8.65
C CYS A 50 13.09 8.45 7.90
N LYS A 51 12.94 7.33 8.60
CA LYS A 51 12.97 5.99 8.00
C LYS A 51 11.83 5.79 7.01
N CYS A 52 10.61 6.19 7.37
CA CYS A 52 9.45 6.11 6.49
C CYS A 52 9.65 6.95 5.21
N TRP A 53 10.11 8.19 5.33
CA TRP A 53 10.39 9.02 4.15
C TRP A 53 11.49 8.46 3.25
N ARG A 54 12.48 7.77 3.81
CA ARG A 54 13.50 7.07 3.03
C ARG A 54 12.88 5.92 2.21
N ILE A 55 11.94 5.17 2.80
CA ILE A 55 11.19 4.13 2.08
C ILE A 55 10.34 4.76 0.98
N ASP A 56 9.63 5.86 1.26
CA ASP A 56 8.81 6.55 0.25
C ASP A 56 9.64 7.02 -0.95
N LYS A 57 10.85 7.56 -0.69
CA LYS A 57 11.79 7.95 -1.74
C LYS A 57 12.25 6.75 -2.57
N GLN A 58 12.44 5.58 -1.96
CA GLN A 58 12.78 4.37 -2.70
C GLN A 58 11.62 3.93 -3.62
N LEU A 59 10.38 4.04 -3.14
CA LEU A 59 9.19 3.78 -3.97
C LEU A 59 9.09 4.76 -5.15
N ASP A 60 9.43 6.04 -4.96
CA ASP A 60 9.49 7.02 -6.05
C ASP A 60 10.54 6.64 -7.10
N LEU A 61 11.74 6.26 -6.68
CA LEU A 61 12.80 5.80 -7.59
C LEU A 61 12.37 4.57 -8.39
N THR A 62 11.72 3.60 -7.74
CA THR A 62 11.21 2.40 -8.40
C THR A 62 10.08 2.74 -9.38
N TYR A 63 9.19 3.67 -9.04
CA TYR A 63 8.16 4.15 -9.95
C TYR A 63 8.77 4.83 -11.19
N ASP A 64 9.78 5.68 -11.00
CA ASP A 64 10.48 6.36 -12.08
C ASP A 64 11.20 5.41 -13.03
N GLN A 65 11.74 4.29 -12.53
CA GLN A 65 12.34 3.24 -13.37
C GLN A 65 11.33 2.57 -14.30
N ILE A 66 10.09 2.38 -13.83
CA ILE A 66 9.04 1.73 -14.62
C ILE A 66 8.40 2.74 -15.59
N ARG A 67 8.47 4.04 -15.30
CA ARG A 67 7.81 5.11 -16.06
C ARG A 67 8.48 5.34 -17.43
N SER A 68 8.18 4.49 -18.40
CA SER A 68 8.68 4.57 -19.79
C SER A 68 7.56 4.69 -20.84
N GLN A 69 6.54 5.53 -20.60
CA GLN A 69 5.25 5.71 -21.32
C GLN A 69 4.07 4.85 -20.78
N ASP A 70 2.83 5.22 -21.17
CA ASP A 70 1.53 4.82 -20.60
C ASP A 70 1.49 3.40 -20.00
N LEU A 71 1.61 3.36 -18.66
CA LEU A 71 1.60 2.15 -17.85
C LEU A 71 0.19 1.62 -17.61
N TYR A 72 -0.76 2.56 -17.49
CA TYR A 72 -2.16 2.30 -17.26
C TYR A 72 -3.00 3.45 -17.83
N TRP A 73 -4.27 3.15 -18.11
CA TRP A 73 -5.26 4.14 -18.54
C TRP A 73 -6.59 3.89 -17.82
N ARG A 74 -7.46 4.90 -17.87
CA ARG A 74 -8.75 4.90 -17.18
C ARG A 74 -9.85 4.40 -18.11
N VAL A 75 -10.71 3.52 -17.61
CA VAL A 75 -11.92 3.05 -18.30
C VAL A 75 -13.13 3.09 -17.35
N PRO A 76 -14.36 3.18 -17.88
CA PRO A 76 -15.55 3.02 -17.05
C PRO A 76 -15.60 1.64 -16.38
N SER A 77 -16.04 1.59 -15.13
CA SER A 77 -16.31 0.33 -14.43
C SER A 77 -17.43 -0.45 -15.12
N SER A 78 -17.29 -1.78 -15.21
CA SER A 78 -18.37 -2.64 -15.69
C SER A 78 -19.41 -2.99 -14.61
N GLN A 79 -19.20 -2.55 -13.37
CA GLN A 79 -20.06 -2.84 -12.23
C GLN A 79 -20.83 -1.56 -11.84
N ALA A 80 -22.15 -1.55 -12.02
CA ALA A 80 -22.99 -0.41 -11.63
C ALA A 80 -24.16 -0.87 -10.73
N PRO A 81 -24.45 -0.19 -9.61
CA PRO A 81 -23.70 0.93 -9.00
C PRO A 81 -22.44 0.48 -8.25
N THR A 82 -21.37 1.28 -8.29
CA THR A 82 -20.08 1.02 -7.61
C THR A 82 -19.51 2.29 -6.98
N LEU A 83 -18.70 2.14 -5.94
CA LEU A 83 -17.96 3.23 -5.31
C LEU A 83 -16.89 3.82 -6.24
N PHE A 84 -16.38 3.03 -7.19
CA PHE A 84 -15.32 3.42 -8.12
C PHE A 84 -15.81 3.37 -9.57
N PRO A 85 -16.44 4.43 -10.09
CA PRO A 85 -17.03 4.42 -11.45
C PRO A 85 -16.00 4.39 -12.57
N VAL A 86 -14.73 4.67 -12.24
CA VAL A 86 -13.59 4.63 -13.16
C VAL A 86 -12.56 3.68 -12.59
N VAL A 87 -12.11 2.73 -13.40
CA VAL A 87 -11.11 1.71 -13.05
C VAL A 87 -9.90 1.80 -13.97
N PHE A 88 -8.81 1.15 -13.57
CA PHE A 88 -7.57 1.13 -14.32
C PHE A 88 -7.44 -0.13 -15.17
N CYS A 89 -7.02 0.07 -16.41
CA CYS A 89 -6.46 -0.96 -17.26
C CYS A 89 -4.95 -0.78 -17.29
N PHE A 90 -4.21 -1.88 -17.34
CA PHE A 90 -2.75 -1.86 -17.36
C PHE A 90 -2.24 -2.44 -18.67
N ARG A 91 -1.02 -2.04 -19.03
CA ARG A 91 -0.31 -2.59 -20.19
C ARG A 91 -0.13 -4.11 -20.10
N ASN A 92 0.19 -4.62 -18.91
CA ASN A 92 0.29 -6.05 -18.63
C ASN A 92 0.11 -6.36 -17.14
N ALA A 93 -0.04 -7.64 -16.80
CA ALA A 93 -0.24 -8.12 -15.44
C ALA A 93 0.93 -7.79 -14.49
N GLN A 94 2.17 -7.81 -14.97
CA GLN A 94 3.35 -7.52 -14.15
C GLN A 94 3.38 -6.05 -13.71
N ILE A 95 3.08 -5.12 -14.62
CA ILE A 95 2.95 -3.70 -14.32
C ILE A 95 1.79 -3.47 -13.36
N ALA A 96 0.64 -4.11 -13.59
CA ALA A 96 -0.49 -4.04 -12.68
C ALA A 96 -0.09 -4.48 -11.26
N ALA A 97 0.46 -5.68 -11.10
CA ALA A 97 0.84 -6.23 -9.81
C ALA A 97 1.86 -5.33 -9.09
N THR A 98 2.85 -4.81 -9.83
CA THR A 98 3.89 -3.94 -9.27
C THR A 98 3.34 -2.58 -8.83
N LEU A 99 2.54 -1.92 -9.68
CA LEU A 99 1.95 -0.61 -9.34
C LEU A 99 0.94 -0.72 -8.21
N THR A 100 0.08 -1.74 -8.23
CA THR A 100 -0.92 -1.95 -7.19
C THR A 100 -0.25 -2.25 -5.84
N LEU A 101 0.82 -3.05 -5.81
CA LEU A 101 1.58 -3.29 -4.58
C LEU A 101 2.34 -2.03 -4.12
N LEU A 102 2.88 -1.24 -5.04
CA LEU A 102 3.55 0.02 -4.76
C LEU A 102 2.58 1.01 -4.10
N TRP A 103 1.39 1.18 -4.68
CA TRP A 103 0.34 2.03 -4.13
C TRP A 103 -0.13 1.53 -2.76
N ALA A 104 -0.34 0.23 -2.58
CA ALA A 104 -0.71 -0.32 -1.27
C ALA A 104 0.37 -0.07 -0.22
N THR A 105 1.65 -0.28 -0.55
CA THR A 105 2.79 0.00 0.35
C THR A 105 2.85 1.48 0.72
N ARG A 106 2.57 2.36 -0.24
CA ARG A 106 2.49 3.81 -0.01
C ARG A 106 1.30 4.21 0.87
N THR A 107 0.13 3.61 0.68
CA THR A 107 -1.03 3.79 1.56
C THR A 107 -0.70 3.40 3.00
N LEU A 108 -0.06 2.26 3.21
CA LEU A 108 0.41 1.82 4.53
C LEU A 108 1.38 2.83 5.16
N LEU A 109 2.35 3.28 4.37
CA LEU A 109 3.39 4.18 4.84
C LEU A 109 2.84 5.57 5.21
N TRP A 110 2.00 6.15 4.36
CA TRP A 110 1.44 7.48 4.56
C TRP A 110 0.39 7.49 5.66
N SER A 111 -0.44 6.45 5.76
CA SER A 111 -1.35 6.28 6.91
C SER A 111 -0.60 6.07 8.22
N GLY A 112 0.50 5.30 8.22
CA GLY A 112 1.39 5.15 9.37
C GLY A 112 2.04 6.48 9.80
N LEU A 113 2.55 7.25 8.84
CA LEU A 113 3.13 8.58 9.08
C LEU A 113 2.13 9.52 9.72
N CYS A 114 0.89 9.55 9.24
CA CYS A 114 -0.18 10.32 9.87
C CYS A 114 -0.38 9.97 11.35
N ASN A 115 -0.40 8.68 11.69
CA ASN A 115 -0.54 8.26 13.10
C ASN A 115 0.63 8.75 13.95
N ILE A 116 1.85 8.67 13.40
CA ILE A 116 3.07 9.14 14.07
C ILE A 116 3.03 10.66 14.29
N TYR A 117 2.61 11.43 13.29
CA TYR A 117 2.47 12.88 13.40
C TYR A 117 1.42 13.28 14.44
N GLN A 118 0.23 12.67 14.40
CA GLN A 118 -0.82 12.91 15.39
C GLN A 118 -0.37 12.56 16.81
N HIS A 119 0.39 11.48 16.97
CA HIS A 119 0.94 11.11 18.26
C HIS A 119 1.97 12.13 18.76
N LEU A 120 2.86 12.60 17.88
CA LEU A 120 3.85 13.63 18.22
C LEU A 120 3.19 14.96 18.62
N GLU A 121 2.11 15.36 17.94
CA GLU A 121 1.32 16.54 18.31
C GLU A 121 0.60 16.39 19.66
N SER A 122 0.27 15.16 20.06
CA SER A 122 -0.39 14.90 21.35
C SER A 122 0.55 14.93 22.56
N ILE A 123 1.88 14.91 22.34
CA ILE A 123 2.87 14.92 23.42
C ILE A 123 3.04 16.34 23.97
N PRO A 124 2.80 16.60 25.26
CA PRO A 124 2.96 17.93 25.85
C PRO A 124 4.45 18.30 26.01
N GLY A 125 4.89 19.36 25.34
CA GLY A 125 6.23 19.94 25.48
C GLY A 125 6.56 20.97 24.39
N PRO A 126 7.59 21.83 24.57
CA PRO A 126 8.04 22.73 23.52
C PRO A 126 8.71 21.91 22.42
N VAL A 127 7.94 21.52 21.39
CA VAL A 127 8.46 20.90 20.18
C VAL A 127 9.20 21.98 19.38
N ALA A 128 10.35 22.41 19.88
CA ALA A 128 11.17 23.43 19.27
C ALA A 128 11.68 22.91 17.91
N GLY A 129 11.16 23.48 16.81
CA GLY A 129 11.76 23.36 15.49
C GLY A 129 11.13 22.34 14.53
N TYR A 130 9.94 21.80 14.80
CA TYR A 130 9.28 20.95 13.80
C TYR A 130 8.53 21.82 12.77
N GLU A 131 9.17 22.10 11.64
CA GLU A 131 8.54 22.71 10.46
C GLU A 131 7.48 21.76 9.87
N GLY A 132 6.32 21.68 10.54
CA GLY A 132 5.20 20.79 10.21
C GLY A 132 4.42 21.15 8.95
N SER A 133 4.76 22.23 8.25
CA SER A 133 3.87 22.84 7.25
C SER A 133 3.86 22.13 5.88
N VAL A 134 4.96 21.50 5.45
CA VAL A 134 5.04 20.87 4.11
C VAL A 134 4.84 19.34 4.16
N ARG A 135 5.26 18.68 5.25
CA ARG A 135 5.22 17.21 5.38
C ARG A 135 3.88 16.65 5.88
N GLY A 136 3.02 17.47 6.50
CA GLY A 136 1.63 17.13 6.79
C GLY A 136 0.76 16.98 5.55
N SER A 137 1.16 17.53 4.39
CA SER A 137 0.35 17.54 3.15
C SER A 137 0.00 16.13 2.66
N ARG A 138 0.96 15.19 2.63
CA ARG A 138 0.70 13.82 2.16
C ARG A 138 -0.14 12.98 3.13
N CYS A 139 -0.33 13.45 4.36
CA CYS A 139 -1.21 12.77 5.31
C CYS A 139 -2.69 12.79 4.88
N GLY A 140 -3.08 13.72 4.01
CA GLY A 140 -4.42 13.71 3.39
C GLY A 140 -4.52 12.82 2.14
N GLU A 141 -3.39 12.41 1.56
CA GLU A 141 -3.34 11.84 0.20
C GLU A 141 -3.34 10.30 0.18
N TYR A 142 -3.13 9.63 1.32
CA TYR A 142 -3.10 8.16 1.37
C TYR A 142 -4.41 7.52 0.90
N LEU A 143 -5.54 8.21 1.06
CA LEU A 143 -6.85 7.76 0.58
C LEU A 143 -6.91 7.80 -0.95
N SER A 144 -6.33 8.81 -1.59
CA SER A 144 -6.23 8.87 -3.06
C SER A 144 -5.42 7.68 -3.59
N VAL A 145 -4.32 7.33 -2.92
CA VAL A 145 -3.51 6.16 -3.28
C VAL A 145 -4.24 4.84 -2.98
N ALA A 146 -5.02 4.77 -1.90
CA ALA A 146 -5.87 3.63 -1.58
C ALA A 146 -6.92 3.41 -2.69
N HIS A 147 -7.52 4.49 -3.20
CA HIS A 147 -8.45 4.42 -4.32
C HIS A 147 -7.79 3.88 -5.58
N GLN A 148 -6.52 4.21 -5.87
CA GLN A 148 -5.80 3.64 -7.01
C GLN A 148 -5.70 2.10 -6.92
N VAL A 149 -5.51 1.55 -5.72
CA VAL A 149 -5.54 0.09 -5.49
C VAL A 149 -6.94 -0.46 -5.78
N CYS A 150 -7.98 0.14 -5.21
CA CYS A 150 -9.37 -0.28 -5.45
C CYS A 150 -9.76 -0.23 -6.94
N GLN A 151 -9.36 0.84 -7.63
CA GLN A 151 -9.58 1.02 -9.07
C GLN A 151 -8.82 0.01 -9.92
N SER A 152 -7.82 -0.68 -9.37
CA SER A 152 -7.07 -1.74 -10.08
C SER A 152 -7.77 -3.10 -10.04
N VAL A 153 -8.72 -3.32 -9.13
CA VAL A 153 -9.30 -4.63 -8.84
C VAL A 153 -9.97 -5.26 -10.05
N GLU A 154 -10.76 -4.50 -10.81
CA GLU A 154 -11.47 -5.04 -11.98
C GLU A 154 -10.53 -5.63 -13.04
N TYR A 155 -9.34 -5.04 -13.23
CA TYR A 155 -8.35 -5.58 -14.14
C TYR A 155 -7.87 -6.97 -13.72
N PHE A 156 -7.62 -7.19 -12.43
CA PHE A 156 -7.21 -8.48 -11.89
C PHE A 156 -8.33 -9.51 -11.85
N LEU A 157 -9.59 -9.07 -11.87
CA LEU A 157 -10.75 -9.94 -11.85
C LEU A 157 -11.26 -10.30 -13.24
N ARG A 158 -10.56 -9.95 -14.32
CA ARG A 158 -10.88 -10.43 -15.67
C ARG A 158 -10.72 -11.94 -15.77
N ASP A 159 -11.50 -12.57 -16.63
CA ASP A 159 -11.55 -14.04 -16.73
C ASP A 159 -10.28 -14.64 -17.34
N ASP A 160 -9.54 -13.87 -18.16
CA ASP A 160 -8.24 -14.25 -18.72
C ASP A 160 -7.12 -14.35 -17.66
N MET A 161 -7.26 -13.68 -16.52
CA MET A 161 -6.28 -13.68 -15.43
C MET A 161 -6.37 -14.92 -14.52
N LEU A 162 -7.41 -15.74 -14.66
CA LEU A 162 -7.64 -16.96 -13.87
C LEU A 162 -7.36 -16.76 -12.37
N LEU A 163 -6.48 -17.57 -11.77
CA LEU A 163 -6.03 -17.42 -10.37
C LEU A 163 -4.93 -16.38 -10.18
N ALA A 164 -4.13 -16.09 -11.21
CA ALA A 164 -2.99 -15.19 -11.10
C ALA A 164 -3.42 -13.77 -10.73
N GLY A 165 -4.54 -13.29 -11.29
CA GLY A 165 -5.09 -11.98 -10.97
C GLY A 165 -5.55 -11.84 -9.52
N PRO A 166 -6.51 -12.65 -9.04
CA PRO A 166 -6.97 -12.63 -7.65
C PRO A 166 -5.84 -12.79 -6.62
N LEU A 167 -4.86 -13.66 -6.88
CA LEU A 167 -3.70 -13.85 -6.00
C LEU A 167 -2.79 -12.60 -5.96
N SER A 168 -2.63 -11.91 -7.09
CA SER A 168 -1.78 -10.71 -7.18
C SER A 168 -2.36 -9.52 -6.43
N VAL A 169 -3.69 -9.33 -6.45
CA VAL A 169 -4.34 -8.15 -5.84
C VAL A 169 -4.66 -8.34 -4.34
N SER A 170 -4.75 -9.59 -3.87
CA SER A 170 -5.13 -9.91 -2.48
C SER A 170 -4.26 -9.21 -1.42
N PRO A 171 -2.91 -9.25 -1.49
CA PRO A 171 -2.06 -8.61 -0.49
C PRO A 171 -2.27 -7.09 -0.45
N ALA A 172 -2.42 -6.47 -1.61
CA ALA A 172 -2.64 -5.03 -1.73
C ALA A 172 -3.97 -4.61 -1.08
N LEU A 173 -5.06 -5.35 -1.32
CA LEU A 173 -6.35 -5.09 -0.67
C LEU A 173 -6.31 -5.28 0.84
N GLY A 174 -5.61 -6.31 1.32
CA GLY A 174 -5.40 -6.53 2.76
C GLY A 174 -4.67 -5.35 3.41
N ILE A 175 -3.57 -4.90 2.81
CA ILE A 175 -2.79 -3.75 3.29
C ILE A 175 -3.65 -2.48 3.34
N VAL A 176 -4.41 -2.19 2.29
CA VAL A 176 -5.28 -1.01 2.25
C VAL A 176 -6.38 -1.11 3.29
N LEU A 177 -7.03 -2.28 3.42
CA LEU A 177 -8.07 -2.51 4.43
C LEU A 177 -7.54 -2.22 5.84
N ASP A 178 -6.40 -2.80 6.20
CA ASP A 178 -5.80 -2.61 7.53
C ASP A 178 -5.36 -1.16 7.78
N SER A 179 -4.91 -0.46 6.73
CA SER A 179 -4.53 0.96 6.80
C SER A 179 -5.72 1.88 7.06
N LEU A 180 -6.91 1.52 6.58
CA LEU A 180 -8.14 2.31 6.74
C LEU A 180 -8.91 1.96 8.02
N ARG A 181 -8.84 0.71 8.49
CA ARG A 181 -9.74 0.15 9.52
C ARG A 181 -9.72 0.88 10.87
N ASN A 182 -8.59 1.47 11.23
CA ASN A 182 -8.39 2.12 12.53
C ASN A 182 -8.73 3.62 12.50
N ARG A 183 -9.34 4.12 11.43
CA ARG A 183 -9.63 5.55 11.24
C ARG A 183 -11.12 5.80 10.98
N PRO A 184 -11.72 6.81 11.62
CA PRO A 184 -13.08 7.20 11.30
C PRO A 184 -13.15 7.78 9.88
N GLY A 185 -14.31 7.61 9.22
CA GLY A 185 -14.62 8.26 7.95
C GLY A 185 -14.43 7.42 6.69
N HIS A 186 -13.88 6.20 6.76
CA HIS A 186 -13.61 5.34 5.58
C HIS A 186 -14.59 4.16 5.46
N GLY A 187 -15.79 4.28 6.04
CA GLY A 187 -16.78 3.20 6.09
C GLY A 187 -17.18 2.64 4.71
N PRO A 188 -17.51 3.50 3.72
CA PRO A 188 -17.82 3.05 2.36
C PRO A 188 -16.68 2.28 1.69
N GLU A 189 -15.45 2.77 1.80
CA GLU A 189 -14.26 2.15 1.23
C GLU A 189 -13.97 0.80 1.87
N ILE A 190 -14.04 0.72 3.20
CA ILE A 190 -13.86 -0.53 3.95
C ILE A 190 -14.88 -1.58 3.50
N ALA A 191 -16.16 -1.21 3.43
CA ALA A 191 -17.22 -2.11 3.00
C ALA A 191 -17.02 -2.60 1.56
N TRP A 192 -16.61 -1.70 0.66
CA TRP A 192 -16.29 -2.04 -0.72
C TRP A 192 -15.10 -3.01 -0.81
N ILE A 193 -14.01 -2.75 -0.09
CA ILE A 193 -12.81 -3.61 -0.08
C ILE A 193 -13.13 -5.00 0.45
N GLN A 194 -13.94 -5.10 1.51
CA GLN A 194 -14.39 -6.39 2.05
C GLN A 194 -15.21 -7.18 1.01
N SER A 195 -16.12 -6.52 0.30
CA SER A 195 -16.88 -7.14 -0.79
C SER A 195 -15.97 -7.62 -1.92
N ALA A 196 -14.99 -6.81 -2.32
CA ALA A 196 -14.00 -7.17 -3.33
C ALA A 196 -13.16 -8.39 -2.92
N LEU A 197 -12.73 -8.46 -1.65
CA LEU A 197 -12.01 -9.62 -1.10
C LEU A 197 -12.87 -10.89 -1.12
N GLU A 198 -14.17 -10.81 -0.86
CA GLU A 198 -15.08 -11.96 -1.00
C GLU A 198 -15.26 -12.41 -2.46
N VAL A 199 -15.22 -11.50 -3.43
CA VAL A 199 -15.19 -11.86 -4.86
C VAL A 199 -13.90 -12.59 -5.21
N VAL A 200 -12.75 -12.06 -4.76
CA VAL A 200 -11.43 -12.67 -4.93
C VAL A 200 -11.40 -14.10 -4.34
N ARG A 201 -11.90 -14.26 -3.11
CA ARG A 201 -12.00 -15.57 -2.44
C ARG A 201 -12.86 -16.55 -3.22
N ARG A 202 -14.03 -16.12 -3.71
CA ARG A 202 -14.93 -16.96 -4.52
C ARG A 202 -14.31 -17.38 -5.84
N LYS A 203 -13.63 -16.47 -6.55
CA LYS A 203 -12.90 -16.84 -7.78
C LYS A 203 -11.77 -17.83 -7.48
N GLY A 204 -11.05 -17.64 -6.38
CA GLY A 204 -10.05 -18.60 -5.88
C GLY A 204 -10.63 -20.02 -5.70
N LEU A 205 -11.78 -20.11 -5.03
CA LEU A 205 -12.45 -21.39 -4.76
C LEU A 205 -13.04 -22.06 -6.02
N ARG A 206 -13.59 -21.29 -6.97
CA ARG A 206 -14.15 -21.83 -8.23
C ARG A 206 -13.08 -22.51 -9.08
N VAL A 207 -11.93 -21.87 -9.25
CA VAL A 207 -10.86 -22.45 -10.06
C VAL A 207 -10.31 -23.74 -9.43
N LEU A 208 -10.25 -23.84 -8.09
CA LEU A 208 -9.90 -25.10 -7.42
C LEU A 208 -10.92 -26.23 -7.64
N GLN A 209 -12.18 -25.90 -7.89
CA GLN A 209 -13.21 -26.89 -8.24
C GLN A 209 -13.05 -27.35 -9.70
N ASP A 210 -12.72 -26.44 -10.61
CA ASP A 210 -12.46 -26.76 -12.03
C ASP A 210 -11.21 -27.65 -12.21
N PHE A 211 -10.27 -27.62 -11.26
CA PHE A 211 -9.09 -28.49 -11.23
C PHE A 211 -9.31 -29.85 -10.54
N LYS A 212 -10.49 -30.11 -9.97
CA LYS A 212 -10.83 -31.47 -9.52
C LYS A 212 -11.31 -32.29 -10.72
N LEU A 213 -10.33 -32.90 -11.40
CA LEU A 213 -10.49 -34.05 -12.31
C LEU A 213 -11.01 -35.28 -11.55
#